data_AF-A0A3A6D0D7-F1
#
_entry.id   AF-A0A3A6D0D7-F1
#
_cell.length_a   1.000
_cell.length_b   1.000
_cell.length_c   1.000
_cell.angle_alpha   90.00
_cell.angle_beta   90.00
_cell.angle_gamma   90.00
#
_symmetry.space_group_name_H-M   'P 1'
#
loop_
_entity.id
_entity.type
_entity.pdbx_description
1 polymer ?
#
loop_
_entity_poly.entity_id
_entity_poly.type
_entity_poly.pdbx_seq_one_letter_code
_entity_poly.pdbx_strand_id
1 'polypeptide(L)'
;MTIQTINDFKNKFIIINYAFFTDIFTKPIWGDMGEDTASITLTVVNDTWHLHFIRTQSGEPYPLSDTVCNVIDEYEKDLTDEELYEFLAHHNIMKEFEDAVLML
;
A
#
# COMPACT_ATOMS: atom_id res chain seq x y z
N MET A 1 -0.86 -15.34 -9.40
CA MET A 1 0.24 -15.39 -8.42
C MET A 1 0.21 -16.64 -7.53
N THR A 2 1.38 -17.18 -7.17
CA THR A 2 1.55 -18.24 -6.14
C THR A 2 2.55 -17.78 -5.07
N ILE A 3 2.64 -18.48 -3.92
CA ILE A 3 3.62 -18.16 -2.87
C ILE A 3 5.07 -18.23 -3.42
N GLN A 4 5.37 -19.21 -4.28
CA GLN A 4 6.68 -19.29 -4.94
C GLN A 4 6.96 -18.03 -5.77
N THR A 5 5.96 -17.53 -6.49
CA THR A 5 6.06 -16.31 -7.30
C THR A 5 6.34 -15.08 -6.42
N ILE A 6 5.74 -15.00 -5.23
CA ILE A 6 6.04 -13.91 -4.27
C ILE A 6 7.49 -13.98 -3.82
N ASN A 7 7.98 -15.16 -3.45
CA ASN A 7 9.39 -15.30 -3.07
C ASN A 7 10.35 -14.94 -4.23
N ASP A 8 9.99 -15.28 -5.48
CA ASP A 8 10.76 -14.87 -6.66
C ASP A 8 10.74 -13.34 -6.84
N PHE A 9 9.60 -12.69 -6.58
CA PHE A 9 9.48 -11.23 -6.61
C PHE A 9 10.26 -10.53 -5.49
N LYS A 10 10.33 -11.14 -4.30
CA LYS A 10 11.14 -10.64 -3.19
C LYS A 10 12.61 -10.51 -3.60
N ASN A 11 13.15 -11.57 -4.22
CA ASN A 11 14.51 -11.57 -4.75
C ASN A 11 14.73 -10.48 -5.79
N LYS A 12 13.75 -10.24 -6.68
CA LYS A 12 13.81 -9.12 -7.61
C LYS A 12 13.89 -7.80 -6.87
N PHE A 13 12.96 -7.52 -5.95
CA PHE A 13 12.89 -6.25 -5.20
C PHE A 13 14.20 -5.91 -4.48
N ILE A 14 14.88 -6.93 -3.93
CA ILE A 14 16.21 -6.75 -3.31
C ILE A 14 17.25 -6.28 -4.33
N ILE A 15 17.30 -6.92 -5.52
CA ILE A 15 18.30 -6.62 -6.56
C ILE A 15 18.14 -5.19 -7.09
N ILE A 16 16.90 -4.75 -7.30
CA ILE A 16 16.59 -3.45 -7.91
C ILE A 16 16.24 -2.36 -6.90
N ASN A 17 16.23 -2.68 -5.60
CA ASN A 17 15.80 -1.79 -4.51
C ASN A 17 14.46 -1.10 -4.80
N TYR A 18 13.45 -1.89 -5.15
CA TYR A 18 12.14 -1.38 -5.55
C TYR A 18 11.16 -1.33 -4.38
N ALA A 19 10.28 -0.32 -4.42
CA ALA A 19 9.17 -0.13 -3.52
C ALA A 19 7.87 -0.13 -4.33
N PHE A 20 6.94 -1.00 -3.97
CA PHE A 20 5.60 -1.02 -4.54
C PHE A 20 4.68 -0.15 -3.70
N PHE A 21 3.99 0.80 -4.33
CA PHE A 21 3.03 1.67 -3.67
C PHE A 21 1.66 1.51 -4.33
N THR A 22 0.60 1.41 -3.52
CA THR A 22 -0.78 1.39 -4.02
C THR A 22 -1.78 1.89 -2.96
N ASP A 23 -2.92 2.38 -3.43
CA ASP A 23 -4.06 2.74 -2.59
C ASP A 23 -4.99 1.52 -2.45
N ILE A 24 -5.18 1.05 -1.22
CA ILE A 24 -6.10 -0.05 -0.90
C ILE A 24 -7.54 0.42 -1.04
N PHE A 25 -7.82 1.65 -0.62
CA PHE A 25 -9.10 2.29 -0.88
C PHE A 25 -8.96 3.81 -0.83
N THR A 26 -9.84 4.46 -1.58
CA THR A 26 -10.10 5.90 -1.49
C THR A 26 -11.61 6.08 -1.46
N LYS A 27 -12.13 6.74 -0.42
CA LYS A 27 -13.56 6.97 -0.25
C LYS A 27 -13.83 8.43 0.05
N PRO A 28 -14.85 9.05 -0.58
CA PRO A 28 -15.24 10.40 -0.23
C PRO A 28 -15.87 10.44 1.17
N ILE A 29 -15.49 11.44 1.96
CA ILE A 29 -16.08 11.71 3.27
C ILE A 29 -17.21 12.73 3.07
N TRP A 30 -18.41 12.39 3.53
CA TRP A 30 -19.56 13.29 3.50
C TRP A 30 -19.43 14.37 4.58
N GLY A 31 -19.47 15.64 4.19
CA GLY A 31 -19.45 16.79 5.11
C GLY A 31 -18.48 17.88 4.70
N ASP A 32 -17.27 17.51 4.28
CA ASP A 32 -16.11 18.42 4.18
C ASP A 32 -15.36 18.34 2.82
N MET A 33 -16.03 17.85 1.76
CA MET A 33 -15.41 17.66 0.43
C MET A 33 -14.04 16.97 0.48
N GLY A 34 -13.91 15.95 1.33
CA GLY A 34 -12.64 15.27 1.62
C GLY A 34 -12.58 13.82 1.15
N GLU A 35 -11.38 13.24 1.24
CA GLU A 35 -11.10 11.84 0.90
C GLU A 35 -10.47 11.12 2.10
N ASP A 36 -10.98 9.92 2.39
CA ASP A 36 -10.40 8.94 3.29
C ASP A 36 -9.66 7.91 2.44
N THR A 37 -8.34 7.93 2.49
CA THR A 37 -7.47 7.10 1.68
C THR A 37 -6.63 6.22 2.59
N ALA A 38 -6.58 4.93 2.32
CA ALA A 38 -5.59 4.04 2.89
C ALA A 38 -4.65 3.53 1.80
N SER A 39 -3.37 3.70 2.03
CA SER A 39 -2.31 3.37 1.09
C SER A 39 -1.29 2.48 1.77
N ILE A 40 -0.56 1.74 0.95
CA ILE A 40 0.55 0.91 1.40
C ILE A 40 1.79 1.15 0.59
N THR A 41 2.91 0.96 1.25
CA THR A 41 4.21 0.79 0.61
C THR A 41 4.77 -0.58 1.01
N LEU A 42 5.04 -1.42 0.02
CA LEU A 42 5.68 -2.72 0.17
C LEU A 42 7.12 -2.61 -0.30
N THR A 43 8.05 -2.93 0.60
CA THR A 43 9.49 -2.98 0.33
C THR A 43 10.04 -4.31 0.81
N VAL A 44 11.30 -4.60 0.48
CA VAL A 44 12.02 -5.73 1.05
C VAL A 44 13.18 -5.21 1.88
N VAL A 45 13.17 -5.52 3.17
CA VAL A 45 14.20 -5.13 4.14
C VAL A 45 14.69 -6.39 4.83
N ASN A 46 16.01 -6.58 4.87
CA ASN A 46 16.64 -7.75 5.50
C ASN A 46 16.03 -9.10 5.03
N ASP A 47 15.82 -9.24 3.72
CA ASP A 47 15.25 -10.45 3.09
C ASP A 47 13.80 -10.79 3.53
N THR A 48 13.09 -9.82 4.10
CA THR A 48 11.69 -9.94 4.56
C THR A 48 10.84 -8.85 3.92
N TRP A 49 9.56 -9.14 3.65
CA TRP A 49 8.64 -8.11 3.18
C TRP A 49 8.33 -7.14 4.30
N HIS A 50 8.46 -5.86 4.01
CA HIS A 50 8.14 -4.79 4.93
C HIS A 50 6.96 -4.00 4.38
N LEU A 51 5.85 -4.05 5.10
CA LEU A 51 4.62 -3.31 4.81
C LEU A 51 4.59 -2.05 5.66
N HIS A 52 4.55 -0.89 5.01
CA HIS A 52 4.17 0.37 5.63
C HIS A 52 2.75 0.71 5.21
N PHE A 53 1.84 0.84 6.17
CA PHE A 53 0.46 1.24 5.96
C PHE A 53 0.26 2.65 6.48
N ILE A 54 -0.45 3.46 5.70
CA ILE A 54 -0.86 4.80 6.10
C ILE A 54 -2.31 5.03 5.69
N ARG A 55 -3.10 5.58 6.61
CA ARG A 55 -4.44 6.08 6.33
C ARG A 55 -4.48 7.58 6.55
N THR A 56 -4.86 8.31 5.52
CA THR A 56 -4.98 9.76 5.53
C THR A 56 -6.41 10.20 5.32
N GLN A 57 -6.80 11.28 5.98
CA GLN A 57 -8.02 12.01 5.65
C GLN A 57 -7.64 13.40 5.18
N SER A 58 -7.98 13.72 3.94
CA SER A 58 -7.77 15.03 3.35
C SER A 58 -9.10 15.70 3.04
N GLY A 59 -9.13 17.03 2.93
CA GLY A 59 -10.34 17.76 2.56
C GLY A 59 -10.30 19.25 2.88
N GLU A 60 -11.39 19.93 2.56
CA GLU A 60 -11.59 21.36 2.86
C GLU A 60 -12.69 21.50 3.93
N PRO A 61 -12.34 21.69 5.21
CA PRO A 61 -13.32 21.68 6.29
C PRO A 61 -14.38 22.78 6.16
N TYR A 62 -14.06 23.88 5.47
CA TYR A 62 -15.00 24.96 5.16
C TYR A 62 -14.70 25.61 3.80
N PRO A 63 -15.69 26.26 3.15
CA PRO A 63 -15.43 27.04 1.95
C PRO A 63 -14.37 28.11 2.22
N LEU A 64 -13.34 28.17 1.35
CA LEU A 64 -12.18 29.08 1.46
C LEU A 64 -11.15 28.74 2.55
N SER A 65 -11.25 27.57 3.18
CA SER A 65 -10.19 27.03 4.03
C SER A 65 -9.13 26.32 3.19
N ASP A 66 -7.88 26.30 3.68
CA ASP A 66 -6.83 25.52 3.04
C ASP A 66 -7.15 24.02 3.14
N THR A 67 -6.77 23.26 2.11
CA THR A 67 -6.84 21.81 2.14
C THR A 67 -5.98 21.28 3.30
N VAL A 68 -6.58 20.49 4.18
CA VAL A 68 -5.86 19.77 5.23
C VAL A 68 -5.65 18.32 4.81
N CYS A 69 -4.55 17.72 5.27
CA CYS A 69 -4.29 16.29 5.14
C CYS A 69 -3.75 15.78 6.48
N ASN A 70 -4.52 14.92 7.13
CA ASN A 70 -4.19 14.36 8.43
C ASN A 70 -3.92 12.87 8.30
N VAL A 71 -2.85 12.39 8.94
CA VAL A 71 -2.64 10.96 9.15
C VAL A 71 -3.54 10.50 10.29
N ILE A 72 -4.43 9.56 9.99
CA ILE A 72 -5.39 9.00 10.95
C ILE A 72 -4.84 7.74 11.60
N ASP A 73 -4.14 6.93 10.81
CA ASP A 73 -3.54 5.69 11.27
C ASP A 73 -2.28 5.41 10.45
N GLU A 74 -1.28 4.84 11.10
CA GLU A 74 -0.01 4.51 10.47
C GLU A 74 0.63 3.37 11.25
N TYR A 75 1.05 2.33 10.53
CA TYR A 75 1.79 1.24 11.14
C TYR A 75 2.73 0.58 10.14
N GLU A 76 3.73 -0.08 10.69
CA GLU A 76 4.67 -0.91 9.94
C GLU A 76 4.56 -2.34 10.42
N LYS A 77 4.69 -3.29 9.48
CA LYS A 77 4.69 -4.71 9.79
C LYS A 77 5.57 -5.48 8.81
N ASP A 78 6.42 -6.34 9.35
CA ASP A 78 7.12 -7.34 8.55
C ASP A 78 6.21 -8.54 8.28
N LEU A 79 6.21 -9.02 7.04
CA LEU A 79 5.33 -10.07 6.56
C LEU A 79 6.14 -11.26 6.02
N THR A 80 5.64 -12.46 6.29
CA THR A 80 6.05 -13.66 5.54
C THR A 80 5.47 -13.65 4.13
N ASP A 81 6.00 -14.50 3.23
CA ASP A 81 5.46 -14.63 1.87
C ASP A 81 3.98 -15.08 1.87
N GLU A 82 3.57 -15.89 2.86
CA GLU A 82 2.19 -16.33 3.07
C GLU A 82 1.29 -15.17 3.52
N GLU A 83 1.74 -14.40 4.52
CA GLU A 83 0.98 -13.23 5.00
C GLU A 83 0.84 -12.17 3.91
N LEU A 84 1.88 -11.93 3.11
CA LEU A 84 1.79 -11.02 1.97
C LEU A 84 0.81 -11.53 0.92
N TYR A 85 0.85 -12.83 0.60
CA TYR A 85 -0.11 -13.43 -0.35
C TYR A 85 -1.55 -13.20 0.09
N GLU A 86 -1.86 -13.53 1.35
CA GLU A 86 -3.19 -13.36 1.93
C GLU A 86 -3.61 -11.88 1.95
N PHE A 87 -2.69 -10.99 2.30
CA PHE A 87 -2.93 -9.55 2.33
C PHE A 87 -3.29 -9.00 0.94
N LEU A 88 -2.49 -9.30 -0.08
CA LEU A 88 -2.73 -8.87 -1.46
C LEU A 88 -4.06 -9.43 -1.99
N ALA A 89 -4.39 -10.68 -1.62
CA ALA A 89 -5.63 -11.33 -2.01
C ALA A 89 -6.85 -10.68 -1.33
N HIS A 90 -6.75 -10.41 -0.04
CA HIS A 90 -7.82 -9.79 0.75
C HIS A 90 -8.19 -8.40 0.23
N HIS A 91 -7.17 -7.61 -0.16
CA HIS A 91 -7.36 -6.26 -0.70
C HIS A 91 -7.58 -6.23 -2.22
N ASN A 92 -7.64 -7.39 -2.89
CA ASN A 92 -7.85 -7.50 -4.33
C ASN A 92 -6.82 -6.73 -5.20
N ILE A 93 -5.59 -6.60 -4.69
CA ILE A 93 -4.48 -5.90 -5.36
C ILE A 93 -3.42 -6.85 -5.92
N MET A 94 -3.67 -8.16 -5.90
CA MET A 94 -2.74 -9.17 -6.46
C MET A 94 -2.35 -8.88 -7.90
N LYS A 95 -3.31 -8.55 -8.77
CA LYS A 95 -3.03 -8.31 -10.19
C LYS A 95 -2.19 -7.05 -10.39
N GLU A 96 -2.53 -5.98 -9.69
CA GLU A 96 -1.78 -4.72 -9.74
C GLU A 96 -0.33 -4.90 -9.27
N PHE A 97 -0.14 -5.65 -8.19
CA PHE A 97 1.19 -6.02 -7.72
C PHE A 97 1.94 -6.83 -8.79
N GLU A 98 1.33 -7.88 -9.36
CA GLU A 98 1.94 -8.72 -10.40
C GLU A 98 2.37 -7.89 -11.62
N ASP A 99 1.46 -7.03 -12.11
CA ASP A 99 1.68 -6.17 -13.25
C ASP A 99 2.81 -5.18 -12.97
N ALA A 100 2.85 -4.57 -11.78
CA ALA A 100 3.92 -3.66 -11.38
C ALA A 100 5.29 -4.36 -11.36
N VAL A 101 5.39 -5.57 -10.81
CA VAL A 101 6.66 -6.31 -10.76
C VAL A 101 7.12 -6.77 -12.15
N LEU A 102 6.19 -7.12 -13.04
CA LEU A 102 6.51 -7.56 -14.41
C LEU A 102 6.97 -6.42 -15.32
N MET A 103 6.72 -5.16 -14.95
CA MET A 103 7.19 -3.98 -15.67
C MET A 103 8.59 -3.51 -15.22
N LEU A 104 9.21 -4.16 -14.23
CA LEU A 104 10.56 -3.91 -13.73
C LEU A 104 11.62 -4.68 -14.51
#